data_AF-A0A0F9GGT4-F1
#
_entry.id   AF-A0A0F9GGT4-F1
#
_cell.length_a   1.000
_cell.length_b   1.000
_cell.length_c   1.000
_cell.angle_alpha   90.00
_cell.angle_beta   90.00
_cell.angle_gamma   90.00
#
_symmetry.space_group_name_H-M   'P 1'
#
loop_
_entity.id
_entity.type
_entity.pdbx_description
1 polymer ?
#
loop_
_entity_poly.entity_id
_entity_poly.type
_entity_poly.pdbx_seq_one_letter_code
_entity_poly.pdbx_strand_id
1 'polypeptide(L)'
;MGLRQLGNSLVENSKNKGLPLRSVRSILKKELGDDYDKYKYRLVAAIQKSKKVKVVEFWKQGNSLRRISGLTRFALYIVKAILAEELGSFYENRSSRLTYEEIKQLVPEEKFKQIVKLKENGKDICEIFDISKFPIKIIKIYLKEVGNRHLRFNSTEFSAKNVKQLYDSLTSKMIRLKQKSLGMKPKSSMVNIKQRVNDLREVCVRQCIDVREVARGNSIYWSLNVLGPIFIFKFLQANGLHFNFHSFIQTLQIDKREYFKGLKKINDFFLREYGYRDRKLQVMSIIEEVKAFFGLSLEFYQNAQKIIDRLWALLQNTTDEVLAGVISVLSVISINDESATVKVICDIIGTSYSSIIYQIRNKLLKRLNITGFKTFRQAKKV
;
A
#
# COMPACT_ATOMS: atom_id res chain seq x y z
N MET A 1 13.11 0.87 -46.22
CA MET A 1 13.97 -0.32 -45.91
C MET A 1 15.29 -0.01 -45.18
N GLY A 2 15.81 1.23 -45.15
CA GLY A 2 17.15 1.55 -44.63
C GLY A 2 17.37 1.56 -43.10
N LEU A 3 16.33 1.46 -42.28
CA LEU A 3 16.45 1.39 -40.81
C LEU A 3 16.66 -0.05 -40.28
N ARG A 4 16.78 -1.01 -41.19
CA ARG A 4 16.87 -2.45 -40.90
C ARG A 4 18.25 -3.04 -41.16
N GLN A 5 19.33 -2.26 -41.03
CA GLN A 5 20.61 -2.89 -40.70
C GLN A 5 20.50 -3.45 -39.28
N LEU A 6 20.04 -4.71 -39.23
CA LEU A 6 20.20 -5.73 -38.20
C LEU A 6 20.26 -5.23 -36.75
N GLY A 7 19.19 -5.46 -36.00
CA GLY A 7 19.33 -5.62 -34.55
C GLY A 7 18.92 -4.43 -33.68
N ASN A 8 18.87 -3.22 -34.21
CA ASN A 8 18.78 -2.03 -33.37
C ASN A 8 17.37 -1.75 -32.83
N SER A 9 17.31 -1.35 -31.56
CA SER A 9 16.06 -0.88 -30.93
C SER A 9 15.62 0.50 -31.48
N LEU A 10 14.36 0.92 -31.26
CA LEU A 10 13.91 2.28 -31.60
C LEU A 10 14.77 3.37 -30.95
N VAL A 11 15.26 3.10 -29.74
CA VAL A 11 16.16 3.99 -28.99
C VAL A 11 17.53 4.08 -29.67
N GLU A 12 18.03 2.96 -30.17
CA GLU A 12 19.31 2.87 -30.84
C GLU A 12 19.26 3.49 -32.23
N ASN A 13 18.16 3.33 -32.96
CA ASN A 13 17.94 4.05 -34.21
C ASN A 13 17.81 5.57 -34.00
N SER A 14 17.14 6.00 -32.93
CA SER A 14 17.07 7.41 -32.53
C SER A 14 18.45 7.98 -32.25
N LYS A 15 19.30 7.25 -31.52
CA LYS A 15 20.70 7.65 -31.26
C LYS A 15 21.55 7.66 -32.53
N ASN A 16 21.52 6.58 -33.31
CA ASN A 16 22.37 6.43 -34.50
C ASN A 16 22.03 7.42 -35.62
N LYS A 17 20.79 7.93 -35.66
CA LYS A 17 20.34 8.91 -36.64
C LYS A 17 20.25 10.33 -36.10
N GLY A 18 20.56 10.55 -34.82
CA GLY A 18 20.43 11.86 -34.18
C GLY A 18 18.99 12.41 -34.18
N LEU A 19 17.98 11.54 -34.31
CA LEU A 19 16.58 11.94 -34.42
C LEU A 19 15.86 11.73 -33.08
N PRO A 20 14.96 12.64 -32.67
CA PRO A 20 14.09 12.42 -31.52
C PRO A 20 13.28 11.13 -31.66
N LEU A 21 13.13 10.38 -30.57
CA LEU A 21 12.42 9.08 -30.56
C LEU A 21 11.00 9.20 -31.14
N ARG A 22 10.33 10.34 -30.90
CA ARG A 22 8.98 10.62 -31.42
C ARG A 22 8.97 10.73 -32.95
N SER A 23 10.00 11.33 -33.55
CA SER A 23 10.15 11.47 -35.00
C SER A 23 10.42 10.11 -35.65
N VAL A 24 11.33 9.31 -35.09
CA VAL A 24 11.57 7.93 -35.55
C VAL A 24 10.29 7.10 -35.49
N ARG A 25 9.49 7.25 -34.43
CA ARG A 25 8.21 6.56 -34.27
C ARG A 25 7.18 6.99 -35.33
N SER A 26 7.08 8.28 -35.60
CA SER A 26 6.15 8.83 -36.60
C SER A 26 6.50 8.39 -38.01
N ILE A 27 7.78 8.40 -38.37
CA ILE A 27 8.28 7.92 -39.67
C ILE A 27 7.93 6.45 -39.85
N LEU A 28 8.22 5.60 -38.85
CA LEU A 28 7.93 4.18 -38.93
C LEU A 28 6.42 3.88 -38.98
N LYS A 29 5.58 4.64 -38.26
CA LYS A 29 4.12 4.50 -38.38
C LYS A 29 3.63 4.85 -39.78
N LYS A 30 4.19 5.90 -40.38
CA LYS A 30 3.82 6.35 -41.73
C LYS A 30 4.28 5.36 -42.80
N GLU A 31 5.49 4.80 -42.66
CA GLU A 31 6.03 3.84 -43.62
C GLU A 31 5.39 2.45 -43.53
N LEU A 32 5.02 2.01 -42.33
CA LEU A 32 4.58 0.63 -42.08
C LEU A 32 3.06 0.49 -41.97
N GLY A 33 2.31 1.59 -41.87
CA GLY A 33 0.85 1.56 -41.76
C GLY A 33 0.36 0.62 -40.65
N ASP A 34 -0.59 -0.25 -40.99
CA ASP A 34 -1.19 -1.23 -40.07
C ASP A 34 -0.22 -2.32 -39.61
N ASP A 35 0.86 -2.55 -40.36
CA ASP A 35 1.92 -3.49 -39.96
C ASP A 35 2.87 -2.89 -38.90
N TYR A 36 2.69 -1.61 -38.52
CA TYR A 36 3.46 -0.99 -37.45
C TYR A 36 3.35 -1.75 -36.12
N ASP A 37 2.18 -2.29 -35.79
CA ASP A 37 2.01 -3.05 -34.55
C ASP A 37 2.64 -4.44 -34.62
N LYS A 38 2.73 -5.05 -35.82
CA LYS A 38 3.57 -6.23 -36.06
C LYS A 38 5.07 -5.88 -35.94
N TYR A 39 5.45 -4.64 -36.26
CA TYR A 39 6.82 -4.13 -36.16
C TYR A 39 7.23 -3.72 -34.73
N LYS A 40 6.26 -3.34 -33.88
CA LYS A 40 6.45 -2.94 -32.48
C LYS A 40 6.99 -4.08 -31.62
N TYR A 41 6.68 -5.33 -31.98
CA TYR A 41 7.11 -6.51 -31.27
C TYR A 41 8.02 -7.34 -32.20
N ARG A 42 9.28 -7.56 -31.82
CA ARG A 42 10.01 -8.67 -32.42
C ARG A 42 9.24 -9.94 -32.05
N LEU A 43 8.70 -10.62 -33.04
CA LEU A 43 8.24 -11.99 -32.88
C LEU A 43 9.39 -12.79 -32.28
N VAL A 44 9.20 -13.28 -31.05
CA VAL A 44 10.19 -14.07 -30.33
C VAL A 44 10.61 -15.29 -31.17
N ALA A 45 9.69 -15.79 -32.00
CA ALA A 45 9.92 -16.81 -33.02
C ALA A 45 11.11 -16.52 -33.98
N ALA A 46 11.42 -15.25 -34.26
CA ALA A 46 12.54 -14.87 -35.14
C ALA A 46 13.91 -14.86 -34.43
N ILE A 47 13.96 -15.15 -33.13
CA ILE A 47 15.21 -15.22 -32.36
C ILE A 47 15.83 -16.60 -32.54
N GLN A 48 17.11 -16.65 -32.93
CA GLN A 48 17.87 -17.90 -33.06
C GLN A 48 17.72 -18.77 -31.80
N LYS A 49 17.39 -20.05 -32.01
CA LYS A 49 17.19 -21.05 -30.93
C LYS A 49 18.34 -21.07 -29.93
N SER A 50 19.59 -20.99 -30.39
CA SER A 50 20.79 -20.93 -29.54
C SER A 50 20.80 -19.75 -28.56
N LYS A 51 20.25 -18.60 -28.95
CA LYS A 51 20.15 -17.42 -28.08
C LYS A 51 19.01 -17.56 -27.07
N LYS A 52 17.90 -18.20 -27.45
CA LYS A 52 16.82 -18.53 -26.52
C LYS A 52 17.30 -19.51 -25.44
N VAL A 53 18.03 -20.54 -25.84
CA VAL A 53 18.65 -21.51 -24.91
C VAL A 53 19.55 -20.81 -23.89
N LYS A 54 20.41 -19.88 -24.33
CA LYS A 54 21.26 -19.09 -23.40
C LYS A 54 20.45 -18.26 -22.41
N VAL A 55 19.34 -17.65 -22.83
CA VAL A 55 18.44 -16.91 -21.92
C VAL A 55 17.86 -17.83 -20.85
N VAL A 56 17.40 -19.01 -21.25
CA VAL A 56 16.86 -20.03 -20.34
C VAL A 56 17.94 -20.56 -19.39
N GLU A 57 19.16 -20.78 -19.88
CA GLU A 57 20.29 -21.24 -19.07
C GLU A 57 20.67 -20.20 -18.00
N PHE A 58 20.84 -18.93 -18.38
CA PHE A 58 21.11 -17.86 -17.42
C PHE A 58 19.98 -17.70 -16.39
N TRP A 59 18.73 -17.95 -16.80
CA TRP A 59 17.59 -17.98 -15.89
C TRP A 59 17.67 -19.16 -14.90
N LYS A 60 18.00 -20.36 -15.37
CA LYS A 60 18.20 -21.56 -14.53
C LYS A 60 19.35 -21.37 -13.52
N GLN A 61 20.38 -20.62 -13.89
CA GLN A 61 21.48 -20.21 -12.99
C GLN A 61 21.08 -19.14 -11.95
N GLY A 62 19.82 -18.69 -11.95
CA GLY A 62 19.29 -17.77 -10.94
C GLY A 62 19.58 -16.29 -11.19
N ASN A 63 20.00 -15.91 -12.41
CA ASN A 63 20.22 -14.51 -12.75
C ASN A 63 18.88 -13.72 -12.80
N SER A 64 18.91 -12.44 -12.44
CA SER A 64 17.73 -11.56 -12.54
C SER A 64 17.43 -11.20 -14.01
N LEU A 65 16.17 -10.85 -14.32
CA LEU A 65 15.79 -10.42 -15.68
C LEU A 65 16.65 -9.26 -16.21
N ARG A 66 17.02 -8.30 -15.35
CA ARG A 66 17.91 -7.19 -15.71
C ARG A 66 19.33 -7.66 -16.02
N ARG A 67 19.87 -8.60 -15.24
CA ARG A 67 21.20 -9.17 -15.47
C ARG A 67 21.24 -10.00 -16.76
N ILE A 68 20.22 -10.84 -16.99
CA ILE A 68 20.09 -11.61 -18.23
C ILE A 68 19.97 -10.66 -19.43
N SER A 69 19.16 -9.61 -19.32
CA SER A 69 19.06 -8.55 -20.33
C SER A 69 20.42 -7.93 -20.65
N GLY A 70 21.23 -7.61 -19.63
CA GLY A 70 22.60 -7.13 -19.83
C GLY A 70 23.52 -8.15 -20.50
N LEU A 71 23.54 -9.40 -20.01
CA LEU A 71 24.40 -10.48 -20.51
C LEU A 71 24.08 -10.89 -21.95
N THR A 72 22.80 -10.85 -22.33
CA THR A 72 22.33 -11.26 -23.67
C THR A 72 22.16 -10.08 -24.62
N ARG A 73 22.30 -8.85 -24.12
CA ARG A 73 21.97 -7.59 -24.81
C ARG A 73 20.53 -7.55 -25.34
N PHE A 74 19.64 -8.39 -24.82
CA PHE A 74 18.22 -8.35 -25.16
C PHE A 74 17.49 -7.34 -24.30
N ALA A 75 16.52 -6.64 -24.89
CA ALA A 75 15.61 -5.80 -24.13
C ALA A 75 14.82 -6.65 -23.12
N LEU A 76 14.49 -6.07 -21.96
CA LEU A 76 13.86 -6.79 -20.86
C LEU A 76 12.56 -7.51 -21.27
N TYR A 77 11.75 -6.90 -22.12
CA TYR A 77 10.51 -7.51 -22.61
C TYR A 77 10.76 -8.73 -23.51
N ILE A 78 11.86 -8.73 -24.28
CA ILE A 78 12.26 -9.88 -25.10
C ILE A 78 12.69 -11.04 -24.20
N VAL A 79 13.47 -10.75 -23.14
CA VAL A 79 13.85 -11.77 -22.15
C VAL A 79 12.61 -12.38 -21.50
N LYS A 80 11.63 -11.56 -21.10
CA LYS A 80 10.36 -12.05 -20.55
C LYS A 80 9.60 -12.94 -21.52
N ALA A 81 9.54 -12.54 -22.79
CA ALA A 81 8.78 -13.25 -23.80
C ALA A 81 9.45 -14.57 -24.20
N ILE A 82 10.79 -14.63 -24.29
CA ILE A 82 11.54 -15.89 -24.46
C ILE A 82 11.28 -16.83 -23.30
N LEU A 83 11.34 -16.34 -22.05
CA LEU A 83 11.12 -17.19 -20.89
C LEU A 83 9.67 -17.69 -20.81
N ALA A 84 8.69 -16.86 -21.17
CA ALA A 84 7.29 -17.27 -21.24
C ALA A 84 7.06 -18.32 -22.34
N GLU A 85 7.67 -18.16 -23.51
CA GLU A 85 7.56 -19.12 -24.63
C GLU A 85 8.23 -20.46 -24.30
N GLU A 86 9.48 -20.43 -23.80
CA GLU A 86 10.30 -21.64 -23.63
C GLU A 86 10.00 -22.40 -22.33
N LEU A 87 9.46 -21.72 -21.31
CA LEU A 87 9.17 -22.34 -20.01
C LEU A 87 7.66 -22.39 -19.71
N GLY A 88 6.81 -21.71 -20.47
CA GLY A 88 5.36 -21.73 -20.27
C GLY A 88 4.95 -21.37 -18.84
N SER A 89 4.09 -22.22 -18.25
CA SER A 89 3.62 -22.08 -16.87
C SER A 89 4.75 -22.10 -15.84
N PHE A 90 5.91 -22.72 -16.12
CA PHE A 90 7.06 -22.66 -15.23
C PHE A 90 7.65 -21.25 -15.13
N TYR A 91 7.57 -20.40 -16.16
CA TYR A 91 8.00 -19.01 -16.03
C TYR A 91 6.97 -18.16 -15.29
N GLU A 92 5.68 -18.36 -15.56
CA GLU A 92 4.60 -17.65 -14.87
C GLU A 92 4.59 -17.95 -13.36
N ASN A 93 4.76 -19.23 -12.99
CA ASN A 93 4.86 -19.64 -11.58
C ASN A 93 6.18 -19.20 -10.92
N ARG A 94 7.30 -19.18 -11.64
CA ARG A 94 8.64 -18.87 -11.09
C ARG A 94 8.99 -17.38 -11.09
N SER A 95 8.18 -16.54 -11.75
CA SER A 95 8.15 -15.08 -11.54
C SER A 95 7.81 -14.75 -10.07
N SER A 96 7.12 -15.66 -9.38
CA SER A 96 6.85 -15.62 -7.95
C SER A 96 7.58 -16.75 -7.20
N ARG A 97 8.82 -16.48 -6.75
CA ARG A 97 9.57 -17.20 -5.69
C ARG A 97 9.86 -18.70 -5.94
N LEU A 98 11.14 -19.07 -6.03
CA LEU A 98 11.60 -20.46 -5.85
C LEU A 98 11.24 -20.91 -4.42
N THR A 99 10.69 -22.11 -4.28
CA THR A 99 10.42 -22.75 -2.98
C THR A 99 11.67 -23.46 -2.45
N TYR A 100 11.68 -23.78 -1.15
CA TYR A 100 12.80 -24.45 -0.50
C TYR A 100 13.06 -25.86 -1.04
N GLU A 101 12.00 -26.64 -1.27
CA GLU A 101 12.11 -28.02 -1.75
C GLU A 101 12.66 -28.09 -3.17
N GLU A 102 12.28 -27.15 -4.04
CA GLU A 102 12.86 -27.03 -5.39
C GLU A 102 14.36 -26.69 -5.35
N ILE A 103 14.79 -25.88 -4.38
CA ILE A 103 16.21 -25.55 -4.21
C ILE A 103 16.98 -26.75 -3.67
N LYS A 104 16.38 -27.51 -2.73
CA LYS A 104 16.97 -28.71 -2.13
C LYS A 104 17.27 -29.80 -3.17
N GLN A 105 16.44 -29.90 -4.21
CA GLN A 105 16.67 -30.80 -5.35
C GLN A 105 17.77 -30.31 -6.32
N LEU A 106 18.04 -29.00 -6.36
CA LEU A 106 18.96 -28.39 -7.33
C LEU A 106 20.40 -28.23 -6.82
N VAL A 107 20.64 -28.33 -5.51
CA VAL A 107 21.95 -28.10 -4.92
C VAL A 107 22.27 -29.22 -3.91
N PRO A 108 23.48 -29.82 -3.94
CA PRO A 108 23.86 -30.88 -3.01
C PRO A 108 23.84 -30.44 -1.54
N GLU A 109 23.43 -31.35 -0.65
CA GLU A 109 23.25 -31.10 0.79
C GLU A 109 24.54 -30.68 1.53
N GLU A 110 25.67 -31.22 1.12
CA GLU A 110 27.02 -30.84 1.56
C GLU A 110 27.27 -29.33 1.43
N LYS A 111 26.91 -28.76 0.28
CA LYS A 111 27.15 -27.34 0.00
C LYS A 111 26.21 -26.43 0.78
N PHE A 112 25.03 -26.94 1.16
CA PHE A 112 24.11 -26.22 2.03
C PHE A 112 24.63 -26.09 3.47
N LYS A 113 25.23 -27.16 4.02
CA LYS A 113 25.87 -27.12 5.35
C LYS A 113 26.97 -26.07 5.40
N GLN A 114 27.69 -25.88 4.29
CA GLN A 114 28.73 -24.86 4.17
C GLN A 114 28.17 -23.43 4.25
N ILE A 115 27.04 -23.13 3.59
CA ILE A 115 26.38 -21.81 3.65
C ILE A 115 25.98 -21.48 5.10
N VAL A 116 25.49 -22.46 5.86
CA VAL A 116 25.05 -22.28 7.26
C VAL A 116 26.22 -22.03 8.17
N LYS A 117 27.26 -22.86 8.08
CA LYS A 117 28.49 -22.69 8.86
C LYS A 117 29.13 -21.32 8.65
N LEU A 118 29.16 -20.83 7.40
CA LEU A 118 29.65 -19.49 7.11
C LEU A 118 28.77 -18.40 7.76
N LYS A 119 27.44 -18.59 7.78
CA LYS A 119 26.53 -17.65 8.43
C LYS A 119 26.67 -17.64 9.96
N GLU A 120 26.85 -18.80 10.57
CA GLU A 120 27.08 -18.97 12.01
C GLU A 120 28.41 -18.31 12.43
N ASN A 121 29.42 -18.35 11.57
CA ASN A 121 30.69 -17.64 11.75
C ASN A 121 30.59 -16.12 11.52
N GLY A 122 29.38 -15.55 11.51
CA GLY A 122 29.15 -14.11 11.43
C GLY A 122 29.25 -13.49 10.03
N LYS A 123 29.46 -14.31 8.97
CA LYS A 123 29.61 -13.79 7.61
C LYS A 123 28.31 -13.21 7.05
N ASP A 124 28.43 -12.11 6.32
CA ASP A 124 27.29 -11.48 5.64
C ASP A 124 26.95 -12.19 4.32
N ILE A 125 25.84 -11.81 3.69
CA ILE A 125 25.34 -12.49 2.48
C ILE A 125 26.30 -12.31 1.29
N CYS A 126 27.01 -11.18 1.21
CA CYS A 126 27.97 -10.89 0.16
C CYS A 126 29.25 -11.70 0.38
N GLU A 127 29.75 -11.76 1.61
CA GLU A 127 30.90 -12.61 1.95
C GLU A 127 30.60 -14.10 1.71
N ILE A 128 29.42 -14.57 2.10
CA ILE A 128 28.99 -15.95 1.83
C ILE A 128 28.88 -16.19 0.32
N PHE A 129 28.37 -15.22 -0.46
CA PHE A 129 28.36 -15.29 -1.91
C PHE A 129 29.78 -15.43 -2.48
N ASP A 130 30.71 -14.62 -2.01
CA ASP A 130 32.08 -14.60 -2.51
C ASP A 130 32.84 -15.89 -2.19
N ILE A 131 32.59 -16.47 -1.01
CA ILE A 131 33.21 -17.72 -0.54
C ILE A 131 32.57 -18.95 -1.21
N SER A 132 31.24 -19.01 -1.22
CA SER A 132 30.51 -20.22 -1.65
C SER A 132 30.20 -20.25 -3.15
N LYS A 133 30.37 -19.11 -3.83
CA LYS A 133 30.01 -18.88 -5.24
C LYS A 133 28.55 -19.19 -5.59
N PHE A 134 27.66 -19.27 -4.59
CA PHE A 134 26.24 -19.49 -4.83
C PHE A 134 25.52 -18.22 -5.19
N PRO A 135 24.51 -18.25 -6.09
CA PRO A 135 23.65 -17.10 -6.31
C PRO A 135 23.06 -16.55 -5.01
N ILE A 136 23.18 -15.23 -4.80
CA ILE A 136 22.67 -14.51 -3.61
C ILE A 136 21.20 -14.87 -3.31
N LYS A 137 20.39 -15.11 -4.35
CA LYS A 137 18.98 -15.51 -4.20
C LYS A 137 18.82 -16.87 -3.52
N ILE A 138 19.67 -17.85 -3.84
CA ILE A 138 19.69 -19.19 -3.22
C ILE A 138 20.15 -19.07 -1.77
N ILE A 139 21.24 -18.34 -1.53
CA ILE A 139 21.74 -18.06 -0.16
C ILE A 139 20.63 -17.42 0.68
N LYS A 140 19.91 -16.43 0.15
CA LYS A 140 18.80 -15.75 0.84
C LYS A 140 17.62 -16.67 1.14
N ILE A 141 17.22 -17.55 0.22
CA ILE A 141 16.11 -18.47 0.44
C ILE A 141 16.51 -19.55 1.47
N TYR A 142 17.75 -20.03 1.40
CA TYR A 142 18.24 -21.07 2.31
C TYR A 142 18.46 -20.53 3.72
N LEU A 143 19.13 -19.39 3.88
CA LEU A 143 19.25 -18.71 5.17
C LEU A 143 17.90 -18.22 5.72
N LYS A 144 16.89 -18.05 4.85
CA LYS A 144 15.51 -17.79 5.28
C LYS A 144 14.87 -19.04 5.89
N GLU A 145 15.14 -20.24 5.39
CA GLU A 145 14.55 -21.50 5.89
C GLU A 145 15.35 -22.18 7.00
N VAL A 146 16.68 -22.18 6.92
CA VAL A 146 17.53 -22.51 8.06
C VAL A 146 17.40 -21.43 9.12
N GLY A 147 17.20 -20.18 8.71
CA GLY A 147 16.70 -19.13 9.57
C GLY A 147 15.37 -19.53 10.22
N ASN A 148 14.38 -20.03 9.51
CA ASN A 148 13.14 -20.47 10.16
C ASN A 148 13.34 -21.67 11.14
N ARG A 149 14.40 -22.49 11.02
CA ARG A 149 14.70 -23.62 11.93
C ARG A 149 15.64 -23.29 13.09
N HIS A 150 16.62 -22.40 12.90
CA HIS A 150 17.55 -21.91 13.94
C HIS A 150 17.17 -20.54 14.50
N LEU A 151 16.21 -19.86 13.90
CA LEU A 151 15.52 -18.68 14.44
C LEU A 151 14.15 -19.09 14.98
N ARG A 152 14.16 -20.05 15.91
CA ARG A 152 13.48 -19.75 17.18
C ARG A 152 14.24 -18.59 17.84
N PHE A 153 14.17 -17.41 17.23
CA PHE A 153 14.48 -16.19 17.95
C PHE A 153 13.45 -16.13 19.06
N ASN A 154 13.93 -15.87 20.27
CA ASN A 154 13.11 -15.46 21.41
C ASN A 154 12.41 -14.12 21.11
N SER A 155 11.46 -14.06 20.18
CA SER A 155 10.51 -12.94 20.12
C SER A 155 9.20 -13.37 20.77
N THR A 156 9.24 -13.62 22.07
CA THR A 156 8.04 -13.66 22.90
C THR A 156 7.20 -12.40 22.69
N GLU A 157 7.85 -11.27 22.35
CA GLU A 157 7.25 -9.95 22.11
C GLU A 157 6.07 -9.96 21.12
N PHE A 158 6.18 -10.52 19.92
CA PHE A 158 5.09 -10.56 18.90
C PHE A 158 4.26 -11.85 18.92
N SER A 159 4.22 -12.55 20.04
CA SER A 159 3.30 -13.68 20.20
C SER A 159 1.84 -13.24 20.02
N ALA A 160 0.98 -14.13 19.52
CA ALA A 160 -0.46 -13.85 19.40
C ALA A 160 -1.07 -13.35 20.72
N LYS A 161 -0.60 -13.90 21.85
CA LYS A 161 -0.96 -13.46 23.19
C LYS A 161 -0.65 -11.98 23.43
N ASN A 162 0.57 -11.54 23.11
CA ASN A 162 1.01 -10.17 23.36
C ASN A 162 0.35 -9.16 22.40
N VAL A 163 0.19 -9.50 21.12
CA VAL A 163 -0.52 -8.65 20.15
C VAL A 163 -1.98 -8.51 20.55
N LYS A 164 -2.61 -9.59 21.04
CA LYS A 164 -3.98 -9.58 21.54
C LYS A 164 -4.13 -8.70 22.79
N GLN A 165 -3.22 -8.83 23.76
CA GLN A 165 -3.18 -7.95 24.94
C GLN A 165 -3.00 -6.48 24.56
N LEU A 166 -2.12 -6.18 23.61
CA LEU A 166 -1.94 -4.84 23.08
C LEU A 166 -3.23 -4.33 22.42
N TYR A 167 -3.87 -5.13 21.58
CA TYR A 167 -5.13 -4.79 20.92
C TYR A 167 -6.22 -4.45 21.94
N ASP A 168 -6.42 -5.31 22.94
CA ASP A 168 -7.46 -5.12 23.95
C ASP A 168 -7.19 -3.85 24.80
N SER A 169 -5.92 -3.61 25.16
CA SER A 169 -5.50 -2.40 25.90
C SER A 169 -5.71 -1.12 25.10
N LEU A 170 -5.25 -1.11 23.83
CA LEU A 170 -5.36 0.05 22.94
C LEU A 170 -6.81 0.39 22.63
N THR A 171 -7.59 -0.60 22.22
CA THR A 171 -8.99 -0.39 21.83
C THR A 171 -9.83 0.07 23.01
N SER A 172 -9.61 -0.47 24.21
CA SER A 172 -10.24 0.01 25.44
C SER A 172 -9.95 1.49 25.70
N LYS A 173 -8.69 1.92 25.55
CA LYS A 173 -8.30 3.34 25.70
C LYS A 173 -8.96 4.22 24.63
N MET A 174 -8.91 3.80 23.36
CA MET A 174 -9.50 4.55 22.24
C MET A 174 -11.03 4.69 22.37
N ILE A 175 -11.70 3.62 22.81
CA ILE A 175 -13.14 3.63 23.09
C ILE A 175 -13.47 4.63 24.20
N ARG A 176 -12.73 4.62 25.32
CA ARG A 176 -12.93 5.58 26.43
C ARG A 176 -12.74 7.03 25.97
N LEU A 177 -11.75 7.29 25.12
CA LEU A 177 -11.51 8.64 24.57
C LEU A 177 -12.65 9.07 23.66
N LYS A 178 -13.13 8.18 22.77
CA LYS A 178 -14.28 8.46 21.91
C LYS A 178 -15.55 8.70 22.75
N GLN A 179 -15.75 7.96 23.83
CA GLN A 179 -16.86 8.21 24.77
C GLN A 179 -16.75 9.60 25.43
N LYS A 180 -15.56 9.96 25.91
CA LYS A 180 -15.31 11.25 26.56
C LYS A 180 -15.51 12.42 25.59
N SER A 181 -15.03 12.32 24.34
CA SER A 181 -15.20 13.37 23.33
C SER A 181 -16.65 13.58 22.93
N LEU A 182 -17.45 12.51 22.95
CA LEU A 182 -18.86 12.56 22.57
C LEU A 182 -19.79 13.00 23.70
N GLY A 183 -19.29 13.16 24.93
CA GLY A 183 -20.12 13.54 26.09
C GLY A 183 -21.26 12.56 26.41
N MET A 184 -21.19 11.33 25.91
CA MET A 184 -22.31 10.38 25.92
C MET A 184 -22.37 9.54 27.21
N LYS A 185 -23.59 9.35 27.74
CA LYS A 185 -23.95 8.13 28.50
C LYS A 185 -24.00 6.94 27.53
N PRO A 186 -23.62 5.71 27.94
CA PRO A 186 -23.52 4.56 27.03
C PRO A 186 -24.91 4.15 26.51
N LYS A 187 -25.29 4.64 25.33
CA LYS A 187 -26.41 4.10 24.54
C LYS A 187 -25.88 3.30 23.34
N SER A 188 -26.78 2.52 22.74
CA SER A 188 -26.61 1.47 21.71
C SER A 188 -25.42 1.58 20.73
N SER A 189 -25.04 2.78 20.28
CA SER A 189 -23.89 3.01 19.40
C SER A 189 -22.56 2.53 20.00
N MET A 190 -22.35 2.69 21.31
CA MET A 190 -21.14 2.21 21.97
C MET A 190 -21.08 0.69 22.12
N VAL A 191 -22.24 0.04 22.25
CA VAL A 191 -22.35 -1.43 22.29
C VAL A 191 -21.93 -2.00 20.92
N ASN A 192 -22.37 -1.36 19.84
CA ASN A 192 -22.00 -1.74 18.47
C ASN A 192 -20.48 -1.56 18.20
N ILE A 193 -19.87 -0.45 18.64
CA ILE A 193 -18.42 -0.24 18.48
C ILE A 193 -17.62 -1.31 19.23
N LYS A 194 -17.99 -1.63 20.48
CA LYS A 194 -17.31 -2.69 21.26
C LYS A 194 -17.42 -4.05 20.57
N GLN A 195 -18.60 -4.39 20.07
CA GLN A 195 -18.81 -5.65 19.37
C GLN A 195 -17.96 -5.73 18.10
N ARG A 196 -18.00 -4.70 17.24
CA ARG A 196 -17.18 -4.64 16.01
C ARG A 196 -15.69 -4.75 16.31
N VAL A 197 -15.20 -4.09 17.37
CA VAL A 197 -13.80 -4.22 17.80
C VAL A 197 -13.48 -5.66 18.19
N ASN A 198 -14.37 -6.35 18.90
CA ASN A 198 -14.15 -7.74 19.30
C ASN A 198 -14.12 -8.68 18.09
N ASP A 199 -15.04 -8.51 17.14
CA ASP A 199 -15.14 -9.32 15.92
C ASP A 199 -13.87 -9.21 15.06
N LEU A 200 -13.25 -8.02 15.07
CA LEU A 200 -12.04 -7.69 14.32
C LEU A 200 -10.74 -8.14 14.99
N ARG A 201 -10.78 -8.56 16.26
CA ARG A 201 -9.58 -8.81 17.06
C ARG A 201 -8.68 -9.89 16.47
N GLU A 202 -9.23 -11.08 16.20
CA GLU A 202 -8.44 -12.22 15.75
C GLU A 202 -7.87 -11.99 14.33
N VAL A 203 -8.62 -11.27 13.49
CA VAL A 203 -8.15 -10.86 12.16
C VAL A 203 -6.99 -9.87 12.28
N CYS A 204 -7.12 -8.87 13.16
CA CYS A 204 -6.07 -7.88 13.40
C CYS A 204 -4.78 -8.54 13.92
N VAL A 205 -4.91 -9.43 14.91
CA VAL A 205 -3.76 -10.14 15.51
C VAL A 205 -3.01 -10.92 14.45
N ARG A 206 -3.73 -11.71 13.64
CA ARG A 206 -3.15 -12.51 12.56
C ARG A 206 -2.41 -11.63 11.55
N GLN A 207 -3.07 -10.61 11.01
CA GLN A 207 -2.46 -9.73 10.01
C GLN A 207 -1.28 -8.93 10.56
N CYS A 208 -1.30 -8.54 11.83
CA CYS A 208 -0.19 -7.84 12.47
C CYS A 208 1.07 -8.72 12.53
N ILE A 209 0.89 -10.01 12.88
CA ILE A 209 1.96 -11.00 12.87
C ILE A 209 2.47 -11.21 11.44
N ASP A 210 1.59 -11.39 10.46
CA ASP A 210 1.97 -11.58 9.06
C ASP A 210 2.79 -10.39 8.53
N VAL A 211 2.38 -9.15 8.82
CA VAL A 211 3.13 -7.94 8.44
C VAL A 211 4.51 -7.93 9.10
N ARG A 212 4.62 -8.29 10.38
CA ARG A 212 5.91 -8.37 11.07
C ARG A 212 6.83 -9.41 10.44
N GLU A 213 6.30 -10.58 10.08
CA GLU A 213 7.06 -11.68 9.46
C GLU A 213 7.59 -11.33 8.08
N VAL A 214 6.84 -10.54 7.31
CA VAL A 214 7.22 -10.10 5.96
C VAL A 214 8.23 -8.95 6.02
N ALA A 215 8.14 -8.10 7.03
CA ALA A 215 8.93 -6.87 7.17
C ALA A 215 10.41 -7.04 7.58
N ARG A 216 10.90 -8.28 7.72
CA ARG A 216 12.23 -8.70 8.23
C ARG A 216 13.33 -7.61 8.14
N GLY A 217 13.53 -6.90 9.26
CA GLY A 217 14.62 -5.96 9.48
C GLY A 217 14.76 -5.60 10.97
N ASN A 218 16.00 -5.42 11.43
CA ASN A 218 16.35 -5.01 12.81
C ASN A 218 16.22 -3.50 13.00
N SER A 219 15.08 -2.92 12.58
CA SER A 219 14.80 -1.52 12.86
C SER A 219 14.00 -1.41 14.15
N ILE A 220 14.34 -0.44 14.98
CA ILE A 220 13.66 -0.08 16.24
C ILE A 220 12.14 0.11 16.03
N TYR A 221 11.75 0.49 14.80
CA TYR A 221 10.36 0.66 14.35
C TYR A 221 9.55 -0.64 14.26
N TRP A 222 10.19 -1.82 14.38
CA TRP A 222 9.50 -3.13 14.35
C TRP A 222 9.33 -3.75 15.75
N SER A 223 9.51 -2.97 16.82
CA SER A 223 9.09 -3.35 18.16
C SER A 223 7.56 -3.36 18.26
N LEU A 224 7.01 -4.19 19.15
CA LEU A 224 5.56 -4.29 19.33
C LEU A 224 5.01 -2.97 19.86
N ASN A 225 5.80 -2.25 20.63
CA ASN A 225 5.44 -0.96 21.23
C ASN A 225 5.29 0.18 20.21
N VAL A 226 5.98 0.11 19.07
CA VAL A 226 5.90 1.15 18.02
C VAL A 226 5.04 0.68 16.86
N LEU A 227 5.31 -0.51 16.32
CA LEU A 227 4.60 -1.03 15.15
C LEU A 227 3.16 -1.42 15.47
N GLY A 228 2.99 -2.15 16.58
CA GLY A 228 1.71 -2.73 16.98
C GLY A 228 0.61 -1.68 17.04
N PRO A 229 0.79 -0.55 17.75
CA PRO A 229 -0.23 0.46 17.80
C PRO A 229 -0.51 1.13 16.46
N ILE A 230 0.51 1.44 15.66
CA ILE A 230 0.33 2.06 14.34
C ILE A 230 -0.48 1.12 13.42
N PHE A 231 -0.13 -0.17 13.42
CA PHE A 231 -0.84 -1.20 12.67
C PHE A 231 -2.29 -1.32 13.13
N ILE A 232 -2.53 -1.50 14.43
CA ILE A 232 -3.88 -1.67 15.01
C ILE A 232 -4.75 -0.45 14.69
N PHE A 233 -4.23 0.76 14.86
CA PHE A 233 -4.95 1.98 14.54
C PHE A 233 -5.36 2.03 13.07
N LYS A 234 -4.43 1.74 12.15
CA LYS A 234 -4.76 1.69 10.73
C LYS A 234 -5.72 0.56 10.42
N PHE A 235 -5.49 -0.65 10.91
CA PHE A 235 -6.41 -1.77 10.73
C PHE A 235 -7.85 -1.45 11.14
N LEU A 236 -8.05 -0.75 12.26
CA LEU A 236 -9.39 -0.32 12.67
C LEU A 236 -9.98 0.72 11.70
N GLN A 237 -9.19 1.72 11.29
CA GLN A 237 -9.61 2.66 10.24
C GLN A 237 -9.94 1.94 8.92
N ALA A 238 -9.29 0.81 8.61
CA ALA A 238 -9.61 0.00 7.42
C ALA A 238 -11.03 -0.49 7.41
N ASN A 239 -11.47 -0.90 8.59
CA ASN A 239 -12.71 -1.62 8.82
C ASN A 239 -13.81 -0.66 9.28
N GLY A 240 -13.69 0.63 8.93
CA GLY A 240 -14.69 1.66 9.22
C GLY A 240 -14.85 1.95 10.71
N LEU A 241 -13.77 1.86 11.50
CA LEU A 241 -13.73 2.30 12.89
C LEU A 241 -12.79 3.50 13.00
N HIS A 242 -13.37 4.70 12.96
CA HIS A 242 -12.62 5.94 12.96
C HIS A 242 -12.39 6.45 14.39
N PHE A 243 -11.11 6.60 14.73
CA PHE A 243 -10.65 7.18 15.98
C PHE A 243 -9.81 8.43 15.69
N ASN A 244 -9.87 9.42 16.60
CA ASN A 244 -9.11 10.64 16.47
C ASN A 244 -7.60 10.36 16.54
N PHE A 245 -6.88 10.71 15.47
CA PHE A 245 -5.43 10.50 15.36
C PHE A 245 -4.64 11.24 16.45
N HIS A 246 -5.02 12.47 16.79
CA HIS A 246 -4.34 13.28 17.80
C HIS A 246 -4.49 12.66 19.18
N SER A 247 -5.71 12.26 19.55
CA SER A 247 -5.97 11.56 20.81
C SER A 247 -5.23 10.23 20.87
N PHE A 248 -5.14 9.52 19.74
CA PHE A 248 -4.40 8.26 19.63
C PHE A 248 -2.90 8.44 19.92
N ILE A 249 -2.21 9.33 19.21
CA ILE A 249 -0.76 9.53 19.39
C ILE A 249 -0.41 10.08 20.78
N GLN A 250 -1.24 10.98 21.33
CA GLN A 250 -1.04 11.52 22.68
C GLN A 250 -1.16 10.42 23.75
N THR A 251 -2.17 9.56 23.62
CA THR A 251 -2.44 8.49 24.59
C THR A 251 -1.32 7.45 24.65
N LEU A 252 -0.65 7.25 23.53
CA LEU A 252 0.45 6.30 23.41
C LEU A 252 1.82 6.93 23.55
N GLN A 253 1.88 8.25 23.72
CA GLN A 253 3.12 9.02 23.79
C GLN A 253 4.03 8.74 22.58
N ILE A 254 3.43 8.44 21.43
CA ILE A 254 4.17 8.20 20.18
C ILE A 254 4.40 9.56 19.52
N ASP A 255 5.65 9.88 19.20
CA ASP A 255 5.95 11.10 18.45
C ASP A 255 5.29 11.05 17.07
N LYS A 256 4.76 12.19 16.62
CA LYS A 256 4.07 12.30 15.33
C LYS A 256 5.01 11.93 14.17
N ARG A 257 6.29 12.33 14.22
CA ARG A 257 7.25 12.00 13.15
C ARG A 257 7.57 10.51 13.19
N GLU A 258 7.72 9.93 14.38
CA GLU A 258 7.91 8.50 14.56
C GLU A 258 6.73 7.69 14.00
N TYR A 259 5.50 8.10 14.32
CA TYR A 259 4.29 7.51 13.75
C TYR A 259 4.32 7.49 12.22
N PHE A 260 4.62 8.61 11.56
CA PHE A 260 4.64 8.67 10.10
C PHE A 260 5.79 7.88 9.48
N LYS A 261 6.94 7.79 10.16
CA LYS A 261 8.04 6.91 9.75
C LYS A 261 7.62 5.44 9.82
N GLY A 262 7.01 5.02 10.93
CA GLY A 262 6.48 3.66 11.10
C GLY A 262 5.36 3.35 10.11
N LEU A 263 4.43 4.28 9.91
CA LEU A 263 3.35 4.15 8.94
C LEU A 263 3.90 3.96 7.53
N LYS A 264 4.91 4.74 7.12
CA LYS A 264 5.54 4.58 5.80
C LYS A 264 6.12 3.17 5.63
N LYS A 265 6.70 2.59 6.68
CA LYS A 265 7.24 1.22 6.66
C LYS A 265 6.15 0.16 6.60
N ILE A 266 5.08 0.31 7.36
CA ILE A 266 3.92 -0.61 7.32
C ILE A 266 3.22 -0.52 5.98
N ASN A 267 3.10 0.69 5.44
CA ASN A 267 2.41 0.97 4.19
C ASN A 267 2.96 0.16 3.02
N ASP A 268 4.27 -0.08 2.93
CA ASP A 268 4.84 -0.92 1.86
C ASP A 268 4.31 -2.37 1.87
N PHE A 269 3.81 -2.85 3.02
CA PHE A 269 3.26 -4.20 3.22
C PHE A 269 1.73 -4.21 3.28
N PHE A 270 1.14 -3.18 3.88
CA PHE A 270 -0.28 -3.05 4.16
C PHE A 270 -1.06 -2.35 3.02
N LEU A 271 -0.39 -1.52 2.20
CA LEU A 271 -1.07 -0.70 1.19
C LEU A 271 -1.53 -1.45 -0.07
N ARG A 272 -1.12 -2.71 -0.28
CA ARG A 272 -1.55 -3.41 -1.50
C ARG A 272 -3.07 -3.60 -1.57
N GLU A 273 -3.77 -3.69 -0.45
CA GLU A 273 -5.23 -3.75 -0.41
C GLU A 273 -5.86 -2.39 -0.11
N TYR A 274 -5.14 -1.50 0.57
CA TYR A 274 -5.60 -0.16 0.92
C TYR A 274 -5.63 0.83 -0.25
N GLY A 275 -4.74 0.68 -1.23
CA GLY A 275 -4.67 1.54 -2.42
C GLY A 275 -5.85 1.38 -3.38
N TYR A 276 -6.62 0.29 -3.28
CA TYR A 276 -7.75 -0.03 -4.16
C TYR A 276 -9.12 0.26 -3.56
N ARG A 277 -9.19 0.96 -2.43
CA ARG A 277 -10.47 1.24 -1.80
C ARG A 277 -11.31 2.21 -2.61
N ASP A 278 -12.60 1.93 -2.62
CA ASP A 278 -13.59 2.95 -2.92
C ASP A 278 -13.63 3.98 -1.77
N ARG A 279 -12.92 5.08 -1.97
CA ARG A 279 -12.87 6.19 -1.00
C ARG A 279 -14.24 6.82 -0.78
N LYS A 280 -15.14 6.82 -1.77
CA LYS A 280 -16.49 7.37 -1.60
C LYS A 280 -17.26 6.54 -0.59
N LEU A 281 -17.18 5.21 -0.67
CA LEU A 281 -17.83 4.31 0.30
C LEU A 281 -17.30 4.53 1.72
N GLN A 282 -16.00 4.73 1.89
CA GLN A 282 -15.40 5.03 3.20
C GLN A 282 -15.92 6.36 3.77
N VAL A 283 -15.94 7.40 2.95
CA VAL A 283 -16.48 8.71 3.34
C VAL A 283 -17.96 8.59 3.71
N MET A 284 -18.76 7.84 2.95
CA MET A 284 -20.18 7.60 3.27
C MET A 284 -20.38 6.81 4.57
N SER A 285 -19.51 5.84 4.86
CA SER A 285 -19.55 5.11 6.14
C SER A 285 -19.32 6.05 7.33
N ILE A 286 -18.41 7.03 7.21
CA ILE A 286 -18.19 8.04 8.26
C ILE A 286 -19.42 8.96 8.40
N ILE A 287 -20.05 9.32 7.28
CA ILE A 287 -21.26 10.16 7.26
C ILE A 287 -22.43 9.43 7.93
N GLU A 288 -22.56 8.12 7.75
CA GLU A 288 -23.59 7.32 8.43
C GLU A 288 -23.37 7.30 9.95
N GLU A 289 -22.12 7.31 10.45
CA GLU A 289 -21.85 7.49 11.89
C GLU A 289 -22.38 8.84 12.40
N VAL A 290 -22.20 9.91 11.64
CA VAL A 290 -22.72 11.25 11.99
C VAL A 290 -24.24 11.25 12.00
N LYS A 291 -24.86 10.70 10.96
CA LYS A 291 -26.32 10.56 10.87
C LYS A 291 -26.88 9.80 12.07
N ALA A 292 -26.31 8.63 12.37
CA ALA A 292 -26.75 7.80 13.49
C ALA A 292 -26.56 8.48 14.84
N PHE A 293 -25.48 9.25 15.02
CA PHE A 293 -25.22 9.97 16.26
C PHE A 293 -26.25 11.05 16.56
N PHE A 294 -26.58 11.87 15.55
CA PHE A 294 -27.53 12.96 15.68
C PHE A 294 -28.99 12.54 15.46
N GLY A 295 -29.23 11.32 14.97
CA GLY A 295 -30.56 10.88 14.57
C GLY A 295 -31.08 11.63 13.33
N LEU A 296 -30.18 11.98 12.40
CA LEU A 296 -30.53 12.78 11.22
C LEU A 296 -31.39 11.97 10.24
N SER A 297 -32.22 12.69 9.50
CA SER A 297 -33.15 12.13 8.53
C SER A 297 -32.45 11.40 7.37
N LEU A 298 -33.21 10.61 6.61
CA LEU A 298 -32.72 10.03 5.36
C LEU A 298 -32.31 11.11 4.35
N GLU A 299 -32.94 12.28 4.40
CA GLU A 299 -32.64 13.42 3.54
C GLU A 299 -31.20 13.92 3.72
N PHE A 300 -30.69 13.96 4.96
CA PHE A 300 -29.28 14.25 5.23
C PHE A 300 -28.35 13.35 4.42
N TYR A 301 -28.60 12.04 4.46
CA TYR A 301 -27.77 11.03 3.78
C TYR A 301 -27.85 11.16 2.25
N GLN A 302 -29.06 11.39 1.73
CA GLN A 302 -29.28 11.61 0.30
C GLN A 302 -28.58 12.89 -0.18
N ASN A 303 -28.60 13.97 0.60
CA ASN A 303 -27.90 15.20 0.27
C ASN A 303 -26.39 15.03 0.34
N ALA A 304 -25.88 14.27 1.32
CA ALA A 304 -24.47 13.90 1.38
C ALA A 304 -24.01 13.13 0.13
N GLN A 305 -24.79 12.16 -0.32
CA GLN A 305 -24.51 11.40 -1.54
C GLN A 305 -24.48 12.31 -2.78
N LYS A 306 -25.48 13.20 -2.93
CA LYS A 306 -25.52 14.19 -4.02
C LYS A 306 -24.30 15.12 -4.01
N ILE A 307 -23.88 15.58 -2.83
CA ILE A 307 -22.70 16.43 -2.66
C ILE A 307 -21.44 15.67 -3.08
N ILE A 308 -21.27 14.42 -2.66
CA ILE A 308 -20.15 13.58 -3.11
C ILE A 308 -20.16 13.49 -4.62
N ASP A 309 -21.25 13.06 -5.23
CA ASP A 309 -21.26 12.78 -6.66
C ASP A 309 -21.00 14.01 -7.53
N ARG A 310 -21.45 15.19 -7.09
CA ARG A 310 -21.24 16.45 -7.80
C ARG A 310 -19.88 17.11 -7.51
N LEU A 311 -19.39 17.02 -6.28
CA LEU A 311 -18.25 17.82 -5.81
C LEU A 311 -16.98 16.99 -5.55
N TRP A 312 -17.02 15.67 -5.77
CA TRP A 312 -15.89 14.76 -5.55
C TRP A 312 -14.60 15.26 -6.20
N ALA A 313 -14.64 15.61 -7.48
CA ALA A 313 -13.46 16.06 -8.24
C ALA A 313 -12.81 17.31 -7.64
N LEU A 314 -13.58 18.16 -6.94
CA LEU A 314 -13.10 19.37 -6.31
C LEU A 314 -12.51 19.10 -4.92
N LEU A 315 -13.09 18.15 -4.17
CA LEU A 315 -12.80 17.92 -2.77
C LEU A 315 -11.78 16.80 -2.52
N GLN A 316 -11.68 15.79 -3.40
CA GLN A 316 -10.99 14.51 -3.15
C GLN A 316 -9.51 14.58 -2.71
N ASN A 317 -8.83 15.71 -2.90
CA ASN A 317 -7.41 15.89 -2.57
C ASN A 317 -7.17 16.23 -1.09
N THR A 318 -7.77 15.45 -0.19
CA THR A 318 -7.61 15.55 1.27
C THR A 318 -7.90 14.19 1.91
N THR A 319 -7.79 14.08 3.24
CA THR A 319 -8.10 12.83 3.96
C THR A 319 -9.61 12.55 3.98
N ASP A 320 -9.97 11.28 4.17
CA ASP A 320 -11.36 10.83 4.16
C ASP A 320 -12.16 11.46 5.31
N GLU A 321 -11.53 11.69 6.47
CA GLU A 321 -12.15 12.37 7.61
C GLU A 321 -12.47 13.84 7.30
N VAL A 322 -11.56 14.53 6.61
CA VAL A 322 -11.81 15.92 6.21
C VAL A 322 -12.91 15.98 5.16
N LEU A 323 -12.94 15.05 4.19
CA LEU A 323 -14.03 14.94 3.21
C LEU A 323 -15.38 14.73 3.89
N ALA A 324 -15.48 13.69 4.73
CA ALA A 324 -16.70 13.39 5.47
C ALA A 324 -17.15 14.58 6.31
N GLY A 325 -16.22 15.29 6.96
CA GLY A 325 -16.53 16.50 7.71
C GLY A 325 -17.13 17.61 6.85
N VAL A 326 -16.51 17.91 5.71
CA VAL A 326 -17.03 18.92 4.77
C VAL A 326 -18.43 18.54 4.28
N ILE A 327 -18.61 17.30 3.85
CA ILE A 327 -19.86 16.81 3.28
C ILE A 327 -20.96 16.79 4.33
N SER A 328 -20.70 16.28 5.53
CA SER A 328 -21.65 16.29 6.65
C SER A 328 -22.10 17.70 7.00
N VAL A 329 -21.16 18.65 7.08
CA VAL A 329 -21.50 20.04 7.41
C VAL A 329 -22.38 20.68 6.34
N LEU A 330 -22.03 20.51 5.05
CA LEU A 330 -22.85 21.01 3.95
C LEU A 330 -24.24 20.34 3.92
N SER A 331 -24.31 19.05 4.24
CA SER A 331 -25.57 18.28 4.26
C SER A 331 -26.47 18.72 5.41
N VAL A 332 -25.92 18.94 6.61
CA VAL A 332 -26.66 19.51 7.75
C VAL A 332 -27.22 20.89 7.41
N ILE A 333 -26.41 21.76 6.79
CA ILE A 333 -26.86 23.07 6.33
C ILE A 333 -27.99 22.93 5.32
N SER A 334 -27.90 21.97 4.40
CA SER A 334 -28.93 21.78 3.37
C SER A 334 -30.30 21.37 3.90
N ILE A 335 -30.35 20.72 5.06
CA ILE A 335 -31.60 20.34 5.73
C ILE A 335 -31.99 21.31 6.88
N ASN A 336 -31.23 22.39 7.05
CA ASN A 336 -31.41 23.39 8.09
C ASN A 336 -31.51 22.81 9.53
N ASP A 337 -30.75 21.76 9.82
CA ASP A 337 -30.72 21.14 11.15
C ASP A 337 -29.76 21.88 12.09
N GLU A 338 -30.27 22.37 13.22
CA GLU A 338 -29.46 23.12 14.20
C GLU A 338 -28.85 22.25 15.30
N SER A 339 -29.31 20.99 15.44
CA SER A 339 -28.82 20.06 16.46
C SER A 339 -27.39 19.61 16.18
N ALA A 340 -27.04 19.49 14.89
CA ALA A 340 -25.75 19.01 14.44
C ALA A 340 -24.71 20.14 14.29
N THR A 341 -24.16 20.60 15.41
CA THR A 341 -23.11 21.64 15.36
C THR A 341 -21.84 21.15 14.68
N VAL A 342 -21.20 22.01 13.88
CA VAL A 342 -19.94 21.69 13.17
C VAL A 342 -18.85 21.19 14.13
N LYS A 343 -18.79 21.73 15.35
CA LYS A 343 -17.82 21.31 16.37
C LYS A 343 -18.02 19.84 16.74
N VAL A 344 -19.26 19.44 17.06
CA VAL A 344 -19.56 18.06 17.44
C VAL A 344 -19.38 17.11 16.25
N ILE A 345 -19.71 17.53 15.02
CA ILE A 345 -19.38 16.77 13.80
C ILE A 345 -17.86 16.53 13.69
N CYS A 346 -17.03 17.57 13.92
CA CYS A 346 -15.57 17.43 13.92
C CYS A 346 -15.09 16.42 14.96
N ASP A 347 -15.68 16.46 16.16
CA ASP A 347 -15.32 15.59 17.28
C ASP A 347 -15.68 14.11 16.99
N ILE A 348 -16.85 13.85 16.40
CA ILE A 348 -17.28 12.50 15.96
C ILE A 348 -16.31 11.93 14.92
N ILE A 349 -16.00 12.73 13.90
CA ILE A 349 -15.18 12.31 12.76
C ILE A 349 -13.69 12.24 13.13
N GLY A 350 -13.26 12.98 14.16
CA GLY A 350 -11.86 13.08 14.57
C GLY A 350 -11.04 14.01 13.67
N THR A 351 -11.66 15.08 13.16
CA THR A 351 -11.00 16.10 12.33
C THR A 351 -11.03 17.47 13.01
N SER A 352 -10.28 18.44 12.48
CA SER A 352 -10.25 19.80 13.02
C SER A 352 -11.22 20.72 12.29
N TYR A 353 -11.83 21.65 13.03
CA TYR A 353 -12.70 22.69 12.48
C TYR A 353 -12.00 23.50 11.38
N SER A 354 -10.73 23.87 11.60
CA SER A 354 -9.94 24.65 10.64
C SER A 354 -9.70 23.89 9.34
N SER A 355 -9.50 22.56 9.39
CA SER A 355 -9.39 21.72 8.19
C SER A 355 -10.65 21.76 7.33
N ILE A 356 -11.84 21.66 7.95
CA ILE A 356 -13.12 21.73 7.24
C ILE A 356 -13.32 23.11 6.62
N ILE A 357 -13.13 24.18 7.40
CA ILE A 357 -13.27 25.56 6.91
C ILE A 357 -12.30 25.84 5.76
N TYR A 358 -11.06 25.38 5.86
CA TYR A 358 -10.07 25.53 4.79
C TYR A 358 -10.55 24.89 3.48
N GLN A 359 -11.08 23.67 3.53
CA GLN A 359 -11.60 22.99 2.33
C GLN A 359 -12.79 23.74 1.73
N ILE A 360 -13.76 24.11 2.56
CA ILE A 360 -14.95 24.84 2.09
C ILE A 360 -14.55 26.17 1.46
N ARG A 361 -13.72 26.97 2.14
CA ARG A 361 -13.31 28.27 1.63
C ARG A 361 -12.46 28.16 0.36
N ASN A 362 -11.42 27.33 0.36
CA ASN A 362 -10.40 27.37 -0.69
C ASN A 362 -10.64 26.40 -1.85
N LYS A 363 -11.38 25.31 -1.63
CA LYS A 363 -11.67 24.33 -2.69
C LYS A 363 -13.09 24.46 -3.23
N LEU A 364 -14.05 24.87 -2.41
CA LEU A 364 -15.44 25.01 -2.85
C LEU A 364 -15.76 26.48 -3.21
N LEU A 365 -15.83 27.36 -2.21
CA LEU A 365 -16.32 28.74 -2.38
C LEU A 365 -15.46 29.55 -3.35
N LYS A 366 -14.12 29.46 -3.22
CA LYS A 366 -13.20 30.12 -4.16
C LYS A 366 -13.40 29.67 -5.61
N ARG A 367 -13.77 28.40 -5.86
CA ARG A 367 -14.01 27.89 -7.22
C ARG A 367 -15.40 28.27 -7.76
N LEU A 368 -16.34 28.53 -6.86
CA LEU A 368 -17.69 29.00 -7.18
C LEU A 368 -17.78 30.54 -7.21
N ASN A 369 -16.65 31.25 -7.09
CA ASN A 369 -16.59 32.72 -6.98
C ASN A 369 -17.46 33.31 -5.85
N ILE A 370 -17.66 32.55 -4.76
CA ILE A 370 -18.39 33.02 -3.59
C ILE A 370 -17.40 33.69 -2.63
N THR A 371 -17.53 35.00 -2.46
CA THR A 371 -16.69 35.84 -1.58
C THR A 371 -17.37 36.15 -0.25
N GLY A 372 -16.59 36.61 0.74
CA GLY A 372 -17.14 37.09 2.03
C GLY A 372 -17.30 36.02 3.12
N PHE A 373 -17.29 34.73 2.79
CA PHE A 373 -17.34 33.66 3.79
C PHE A 373 -16.07 33.59 4.65
N LYS A 374 -16.22 33.86 5.96
CA LYS A 374 -15.14 33.71 6.96
C LYS A 374 -15.33 32.46 7.82
N THR A 375 -16.49 32.32 8.44
CA THR A 375 -16.84 31.17 9.30
C THR A 375 -18.36 30.95 9.31
N PHE A 376 -18.81 29.74 9.70
CA PHE A 376 -20.24 29.45 9.87
C PHE A 376 -20.91 30.29 10.97
N ARG A 377 -20.17 30.73 12.00
CA ARG A 377 -20.71 31.61 13.05
C ARG A 377 -21.02 33.02 12.53
N GLN A 378 -20.24 33.51 11.57
CA GLN A 378 -20.44 34.84 10.99
C GLN A 378 -21.44 34.83 9.84
N ALA A 379 -21.59 33.70 9.14
CA ALA A 379 -22.58 33.55 8.08
C ALA A 379 -24.04 33.64 8.57
N LYS A 380 -24.34 33.28 9.83
CA LYS A 380 -25.68 33.43 10.43
C LYS A 380 -26.09 34.88 10.75
N LYS A 381 -25.17 35.86 10.61
CA LYS A 381 -25.43 37.28 10.90
C LYS A 381 -25.75 38.13 9.65
N VAL A 382 -25.88 37.46 8.50
CA VAL A 382 -26.37 38.01 7.23
C VAL A 382 -27.68 37.31 6.94
#